data_AF-A0A643LTC0-F1
#
_entry.id   AF-A0A643LTC0-F1
#
_cell.length_a   1.000
_cell.length_b   1.000
_cell.length_c   1.000
_cell.angle_alpha   90.00
_cell.angle_beta   90.00
_cell.angle_gamma   90.00
#
_symmetry.space_group_name_H-M   'P 1'
#
loop_
_entity.id
_entity.type
_entity.pdbx_description
1 polymer ?
#
loop_
_entity_poly.entity_id
_entity_poly.type
_entity_poly.pdbx_seq_one_letter_code
_entity_poly.pdbx_strand_id
1 'polypeptide(L)'
;MKHSIGNVSTSYIIRLILNDLDGFITAGKREFNFCSESGVSSVEELISDWLEWFNDYPQGISPDELKEIEREIGELMGSMFIWSHNIEEREGFIKQFSDYFGEYIGFCKLVRDVYLEELKDELSY
;
A
#
# COMPACT_ATOMS: atom_id res chain seq x y z
N MET A 1 8.65 -17.12 0.81
CA MET A 1 9.19 -16.75 -0.51
C MET A 1 10.52 -17.44 -0.76
N LYS A 2 10.80 -17.84 -2.01
CA LYS A 2 12.19 -17.92 -2.45
C LYS A 2 12.70 -16.47 -2.53
N HIS A 3 13.60 -16.10 -1.64
CA HIS A 3 14.10 -14.73 -1.59
C HIS A 3 14.95 -14.42 -2.83
N SER A 4 14.36 -13.74 -3.81
CA SER A 4 15.09 -13.00 -4.82
C SER A 4 15.39 -11.59 -4.28
N ILE A 5 16.45 -10.95 -4.77
CA ILE A 5 16.75 -9.56 -4.38
C ILE A 5 15.57 -8.64 -4.75
N GLY A 6 14.93 -8.86 -5.90
CA GLY A 6 13.75 -8.09 -6.32
C GLY A 6 12.61 -8.20 -5.31
N ASN A 7 12.29 -9.42 -4.87
CA ASN A 7 11.20 -9.65 -3.93
C ASN A 7 11.45 -9.01 -2.55
N VAL A 8 12.71 -8.97 -2.09
CA VAL A 8 13.08 -8.30 -0.83
C VAL A 8 12.94 -6.78 -0.96
N SER A 9 13.37 -6.20 -2.08
CA SER A 9 13.22 -4.76 -2.34
C SER A 9 11.75 -4.35 -2.40
N THR A 10 10.92 -5.11 -3.12
CA THR A 10 9.47 -4.88 -3.20
C THR A 10 8.81 -4.90 -1.82
N SER A 11 9.10 -5.93 -1.02
CA SER A 11 8.61 -6.07 0.35
C SER A 11 8.97 -4.85 1.22
N TYR A 12 10.22 -4.38 1.13
CA TYR A 12 10.66 -3.23 1.89
C TYR A 12 9.95 -1.93 1.47
N ILE A 13 9.76 -1.71 0.16
CA ILE A 13 9.06 -0.54 -0.37
C ILE A 13 7.59 -0.55 0.09
N ILE A 14 6.90 -1.69 -0.03
CA ILE A 14 5.51 -1.85 0.46
C ILE A 14 5.44 -1.48 1.94
N ARG A 15 6.36 -2.00 2.76
CA ARG A 15 6.39 -1.73 4.19
C ARG A 15 6.62 -0.25 4.52
N LEU A 16 7.50 0.44 3.80
CA LEU A 16 7.69 1.89 3.96
C LEU A 16 6.39 2.64 3.68
N ILE A 17 5.78 2.34 2.54
CA ILE A 17 4.55 3.00 2.07
C ILE A 17 3.40 2.77 3.05
N LEU A 18 3.17 1.54 3.50
CA LEU A 18 2.04 1.22 4.37
C LEU A 18 2.24 1.75 5.80
N ASN A 19 3.47 1.76 6.33
CA ASN A 19 3.73 2.36 7.63
C ASN A 19 3.48 3.88 7.61
N ASP A 20 3.91 4.56 6.55
CA ASP A 20 3.66 6.00 6.39
C ASP A 20 2.17 6.28 6.14
N LEU A 21 1.46 5.42 5.42
CA LEU A 21 -0.01 5.47 5.28
C LEU A 21 -0.72 5.39 6.64
N ASP A 22 -0.34 4.45 7.50
CA ASP A 22 -0.91 4.29 8.84
C ASP A 22 -0.65 5.54 9.69
N GLY A 23 0.56 6.09 9.64
CA GLY A 23 0.93 7.35 10.31
C GLY A 23 0.17 8.57 9.77
N PHE A 24 -0.02 8.65 8.45
CA PHE A 24 -0.74 9.71 7.79
C PHE A 24 -2.20 9.76 8.24
N ILE A 25 -2.87 8.61 8.26
CA ILE A 25 -4.30 8.53 8.61
C ILE A 25 -4.51 8.71 10.10
N THR A 26 -3.66 8.12 10.94
CA THR A 26 -3.88 8.10 12.40
C THR A 26 -3.41 9.38 13.08
N ALA A 27 -2.33 9.98 12.60
CA ALA A 27 -1.68 11.12 13.24
C ALA A 27 -1.61 12.38 12.34
N GLY A 28 -2.07 12.31 11.09
CA GLY A 28 -1.91 13.40 10.12
C GLY A 28 -0.45 13.65 9.75
N LYS A 29 0.44 12.68 9.99
CA LYS A 29 1.88 12.80 9.78
C LYS A 29 2.29 12.01 8.55
N ARG A 30 2.80 12.72 7.55
CA ARG A 30 3.39 12.13 6.35
C ARG A 30 4.91 12.30 6.40
N GLU A 31 5.63 11.20 6.33
CA GLU A 31 7.09 11.14 6.25
C GLU A 31 7.57 11.29 4.80
N PHE A 32 6.88 10.65 3.85
CA PHE A 32 7.27 10.67 2.43
C PHE A 32 6.27 11.45 1.59
N ASN A 33 6.66 12.63 1.10
CA ASN A 33 5.85 13.44 0.19
C ASN A 33 6.23 13.17 -1.27
N PHE A 34 6.14 11.91 -1.68
CA PHE A 34 6.44 11.41 -3.03
C PHE A 34 5.49 11.93 -4.13
N CYS A 35 4.47 12.73 -3.78
CA CYS A 35 3.61 13.44 -4.75
C CYS A 35 4.06 14.90 -5.00
N SER A 36 5.17 15.36 -4.40
CA SER A 36 5.64 16.75 -4.55
C SER A 36 6.39 16.97 -5.86
N GLU A 37 6.12 18.09 -6.54
CA GLU A 37 6.87 18.51 -7.75
C GLU A 37 8.26 19.09 -7.44
N SER A 38 8.60 19.33 -6.17
CA SER A 38 9.88 19.94 -5.79
C SER A 38 10.39 19.45 -4.43
N GLY A 39 11.72 19.39 -4.29
CA GLY A 39 12.39 19.05 -3.04
C GLY A 39 12.29 17.59 -2.62
N VAL A 40 12.01 16.70 -3.57
CA VAL A 40 11.90 15.25 -3.37
C VAL A 40 13.27 14.66 -3.07
N SER A 41 13.37 13.85 -2.02
CA SER A 41 14.58 13.10 -1.69
C SER A 41 14.74 11.89 -2.62
N SER A 42 15.96 11.35 -2.71
CA SER A 42 16.23 10.15 -3.52
C SER A 42 15.41 8.91 -3.10
N VAL A 43 14.93 8.87 -1.85
CA VAL A 43 14.07 7.78 -1.37
C VAL A 43 12.64 7.99 -1.84
N GLU A 44 12.13 9.22 -1.78
CA GLU A 44 10.82 9.56 -2.29
C GLU A 44 10.76 9.40 -3.82
N GLU A 45 11.80 9.78 -4.56
CA GLU A 45 11.92 9.51 -6.00
C GLU A 45 11.83 8.00 -6.29
N LEU A 46 12.51 7.17 -5.50
CA LEU A 46 12.46 5.71 -5.68
C LEU A 46 11.06 5.14 -5.39
N ILE A 47 10.36 5.69 -4.39
CA ILE A 47 8.97 5.32 -4.10
C ILE A 47 8.05 5.76 -5.26
N SER A 48 8.20 6.98 -5.76
CA SER A 48 7.46 7.52 -6.90
C SER A 48 7.65 6.65 -8.14
N ASP A 49 8.89 6.35 -8.51
CA ASP A 49 9.24 5.52 -9.67
C ASP A 49 8.63 4.12 -9.54
N TRP A 50 8.69 3.53 -8.34
CA TRP A 50 8.11 2.22 -8.07
C TRP A 50 6.58 2.23 -8.17
N LEU A 51 5.93 3.27 -7.65
CA LEU A 51 4.48 3.45 -7.74
C LEU A 51 4.01 3.74 -9.17
N GLU A 52 4.79 4.50 -9.96
CA GLU A 52 4.52 4.75 -11.38
C GLU A 52 4.65 3.46 -12.18
N TRP A 53 5.71 2.69 -11.97
CA TRP A 53 5.85 1.35 -12.56
C TRP A 53 4.67 0.44 -12.18
N PHE A 54 4.20 0.53 -10.93
CA PHE A 54 3.02 -0.19 -10.48
C PHE A 54 1.73 0.32 -11.14
N ASN A 55 1.62 1.59 -11.54
CA ASN A 55 0.42 2.09 -12.23
C ASN A 55 0.23 1.45 -13.61
N ASP A 56 1.31 1.06 -14.29
CA ASP A 56 1.29 0.34 -15.57
C ASP A 56 0.88 -1.15 -15.44
N TYR A 57 0.33 -1.50 -14.28
CA TYR A 57 -0.23 -2.81 -13.95
C TYR A 57 -1.19 -3.34 -15.04
N PRO A 58 -1.10 -4.63 -15.43
CA PRO A 58 -0.29 -5.72 -14.87
C PRO A 58 0.92 -6.12 -15.75
N GLN A 59 1.53 -5.23 -16.53
CA GLN A 59 2.59 -5.63 -17.46
C GLN A 59 3.86 -6.07 -16.73
N GLY A 60 4.12 -7.38 -16.66
CA GLY A 60 5.40 -7.93 -16.20
C GLY A 60 5.42 -8.55 -14.80
N ILE A 61 4.32 -8.52 -14.05
CA ILE A 61 4.16 -9.26 -12.78
C ILE A 61 3.42 -10.57 -13.06
N SER A 62 3.97 -11.69 -12.60
CA SER A 62 3.26 -12.97 -12.69
C SER A 62 2.10 -13.05 -11.68
N PRO A 63 1.03 -13.82 -11.96
CA PRO A 63 -0.06 -14.00 -11.01
C PRO A 63 0.37 -14.52 -9.64
N ASP A 64 1.45 -15.31 -9.58
CA ASP A 64 1.98 -15.82 -8.31
C ASP A 64 2.69 -14.72 -7.51
N GLU A 65 3.48 -13.87 -8.18
CA GLU A 65 4.11 -12.70 -7.54
C GLU A 65 3.08 -11.71 -7.02
N LEU A 66 2.02 -11.46 -7.79
CA LEU A 66 0.91 -10.62 -7.35
C LEU A 66 0.28 -11.14 -6.06
N LYS A 67 -0.06 -12.43 -6.01
CA LYS A 67 -0.66 -13.04 -4.81
C LYS A 67 0.27 -12.95 -3.60
N GLU A 68 1.58 -13.02 -3.81
CA GLU A 68 2.53 -12.80 -2.72
C GLU A 68 2.51 -11.36 -2.21
N ILE A 69 2.41 -10.37 -3.12
CA ILE A 69 2.26 -8.96 -2.76
C ILE A 69 0.95 -8.71 -2.01
N GLU A 70 -0.17 -9.24 -2.51
CA GLU A 70 -1.50 -9.14 -1.86
C GLU A 70 -1.45 -9.68 -0.43
N ARG A 71 -0.89 -10.89 -0.25
CA ARG A 71 -0.72 -11.49 1.08
C ARG A 71 0.13 -10.63 1.99
N GLU A 72 1.25 -10.11 1.50
CA GLU A 72 2.13 -9.26 2.29
C GLU A 72 1.45 -7.97 2.73
N ILE A 73 0.69 -7.32 1.84
CA ILE A 73 -0.12 -6.15 2.18
C ILE A 73 -1.12 -6.52 3.28
N GLY A 74 -1.86 -7.63 3.12
CA GLY A 74 -2.83 -8.10 4.10
C GLY A 74 -2.21 -8.36 5.48
N GLU A 75 -1.07 -9.08 5.53
CA GLU A 75 -0.33 -9.36 6.76
C GLU A 75 0.15 -8.08 7.45
N LEU A 76 0.67 -7.11 6.70
CA LEU A 76 1.11 -5.83 7.25
C LEU A 76 -0.07 -5.01 7.76
N MET A 77 -1.11 -4.85 6.95
CA MET A 77 -2.29 -4.06 7.29
C MET A 77 -3.05 -4.63 8.48
N GLY A 78 -3.14 -5.95 8.63
CA GLY A 78 -3.79 -6.57 9.79
C GLY A 78 -3.15 -6.21 11.15
N SER A 79 -1.94 -5.65 11.15
CA SER A 79 -1.27 -5.14 12.35
C SER A 79 -1.35 -3.62 12.54
N MET A 80 -1.94 -2.89 11.59
CA MET A 80 -2.01 -1.42 11.57
C MET A 80 -3.21 -0.89 12.35
N PHE A 81 -3.12 0.36 12.81
CA PHE A 81 -4.22 1.01 13.51
C PHE A 81 -5.40 1.33 12.59
N ILE A 82 -5.13 1.55 11.31
CA ILE A 82 -6.17 1.73 10.29
C ILE A 82 -6.95 0.45 9.98
N TRP A 83 -6.59 -0.72 10.52
CA TRP A 83 -7.35 -1.97 10.34
C TRP A 83 -8.59 -1.99 11.23
N SER A 84 -9.76 -1.82 10.64
CA SER A 84 -11.04 -1.77 11.35
C SER A 84 -12.14 -2.60 10.70
N HIS A 85 -12.80 -3.41 11.52
CA HIS A 85 -14.04 -4.13 11.20
C HIS A 85 -15.28 -3.25 11.29
N ASN A 86 -15.18 -2.04 11.85
CA ASN A 86 -16.27 -1.08 11.85
C ASN A 86 -16.46 -0.48 10.46
N ILE A 87 -17.67 -0.59 9.91
CA ILE A 87 -17.99 -0.16 8.54
C ILE A 87 -17.73 1.34 8.33
N GLU A 88 -18.14 2.19 9.27
CA GLU A 88 -18.02 3.65 9.15
C GLU A 88 -16.55 4.10 9.23
N GLU A 89 -15.80 3.55 10.19
CA GLU A 89 -14.36 3.83 10.31
C GLU A 89 -13.60 3.38 9.08
N ARG A 90 -13.85 2.15 8.62
CA ARG A 90 -13.27 1.60 7.41
C ARG A 90 -13.54 2.46 6.19
N GLU A 91 -14.78 2.88 5.97
CA GLU A 91 -15.11 3.77 4.85
C GLU A 91 -14.39 5.13 4.98
N GLY A 92 -14.20 5.62 6.21
CA GLY A 92 -13.40 6.81 6.51
C GLY A 92 -11.93 6.64 6.14
N PHE A 93 -11.31 5.50 6.46
CA PHE A 93 -9.92 5.20 6.13
C PHE A 93 -9.72 5.02 4.62
N ILE A 94 -10.59 4.25 3.96
CA ILE A 94 -10.49 4.00 2.51
C ILE A 94 -10.56 5.30 1.71
N LYS A 95 -11.36 6.29 2.14
CA LYS A 95 -11.39 7.61 1.47
C LYS A 95 -10.04 8.33 1.54
N GLN A 96 -9.33 8.20 2.66
CA GLN A 96 -8.03 8.83 2.88
C GLN A 96 -6.89 8.13 2.12
N PHE A 97 -7.07 6.89 1.65
CA PHE A 97 -6.05 6.22 0.82
C PHE A 97 -5.77 7.04 -0.44
N SER A 98 -6.82 7.55 -1.09
CA SER A 98 -6.66 8.42 -2.27
C SER A 98 -5.92 9.71 -1.95
N ASP A 99 -6.16 10.31 -0.78
CA ASP A 99 -5.47 11.53 -0.34
C ASP A 99 -3.97 11.28 -0.10
N TYR A 100 -3.62 10.09 0.37
CA TYR A 100 -2.23 9.68 0.56
C TYR A 100 -1.53 9.38 -0.78
N PHE A 101 -2.12 8.53 -1.62
CA PHE A 101 -1.49 8.06 -2.86
C PHE A 101 -1.55 9.08 -4.01
N GLY A 102 -2.43 10.07 -3.96
CA GLY A 102 -2.53 11.09 -5.00
C GLY A 102 -2.81 10.47 -6.37
N GLU A 103 -1.90 10.64 -7.33
CA GLU A 103 -2.02 10.12 -8.70
C GLU A 103 -1.66 8.63 -8.87
N TYR A 104 -1.11 7.99 -7.82
CA TYR A 104 -0.69 6.59 -7.86
C TYR A 104 -1.86 5.61 -7.65
N ILE A 105 -2.80 5.62 -8.60
CA ILE A 105 -4.08 4.91 -8.49
C ILE A 105 -3.97 3.38 -8.50
N GLY A 106 -2.94 2.81 -9.15
CA GLY A 106 -2.78 1.38 -9.33
C GLY A 106 -2.51 0.68 -8.00
N PHE A 107 -1.47 1.13 -7.29
CA PHE A 107 -1.15 0.57 -5.98
C PHE A 107 -2.19 0.96 -4.92
N CYS A 108 -2.74 2.18 -4.97
CA CYS A 108 -3.85 2.58 -4.11
C CYS A 108 -5.05 1.63 -4.23
N LYS A 109 -5.39 1.22 -5.46
CA LYS A 109 -6.47 0.27 -5.70
C LYS A 109 -6.14 -1.10 -5.11
N LEU A 110 -4.93 -1.60 -5.30
CA LEU A 110 -4.51 -2.88 -4.73
C LEU A 110 -4.64 -2.89 -3.20
N VAL A 111 -4.12 -1.87 -2.53
CA VAL A 111 -4.21 -1.72 -1.06
C VAL A 111 -5.66 -1.72 -0.61
N ARG A 112 -6.53 -0.98 -1.32
CA ARG A 112 -7.97 -0.96 -1.03
C ARG A 112 -8.63 -2.33 -1.23
N ASP A 113 -8.31 -3.02 -2.32
CA ASP A 113 -8.92 -4.31 -2.68
C ASP A 113 -8.53 -5.36 -1.63
N VAL A 114 -7.24 -5.48 -1.29
CA VAL A 114 -6.73 -6.37 -0.21
C VAL A 114 -7.41 -6.06 1.12
N TYR A 115 -7.47 -4.78 1.52
CA TYR A 115 -8.11 -4.37 2.76
C TYR A 115 -9.58 -4.85 2.85
N LEU A 116 -10.32 -4.78 1.74
CA LEU A 116 -11.72 -5.20 1.70
C LEU A 116 -11.91 -6.71 1.60
N GLU A 117 -11.00 -7.42 0.93
CA GLU A 117 -11.08 -8.86 0.72
C GLU A 117 -10.72 -9.63 2.01
N GLU A 118 -9.58 -9.32 2.63
CA GLU A 118 -9.12 -10.00 3.85
C GLU A 118 -10.11 -9.79 5.02
N LEU A 119 -10.71 -8.60 5.16
CA LEU A 119 -11.76 -8.37 6.16
C LEU A 119 -13.04 -9.20 5.93
N LYS A 120 -13.37 -9.53 4.67
CA LYS A 120 -14.52 -10.42 4.39
C LYS A 120 -14.19 -11.85 4.77
N ASP A 121 -12.97 -12.29 4.52
CA ASP A 121 -12.52 -13.62 4.86
C ASP A 121 -12.50 -13.82 6.39
N GLU A 122 -12.05 -12.82 7.17
CA GLU A 122 -12.11 -12.87 8.64
C GLU A 122 -13.54 -12.94 9.20
N LEU A 123 -14.50 -12.26 8.56
CA LEU A 123 -15.93 -12.29 8.96
C LEU A 123 -16.64 -13.60 8.58
N SER A 124 -16.00 -14.46 7.79
CA SER A 124 -16.56 -15.72 7.30
C SER A 124 -16.27 -16.92 8.22
N TYR A 125 -15.53 -16.71 9.32
CA TYR A 125 -15.18 -17.71 10.34
C TYR A 125 -16.06 -17.61 11.60
#